data_AF-A0A0C2W2Z3-F1
#
_entry.id   AF-A0A0C2W2Z3-F1
#
_cell.length_a   1.000
_cell.length_b   1.000
_cell.length_c   1.000
_cell.angle_alpha   90.00
_cell.angle_beta   90.00
_cell.angle_gamma   90.00
#
_symmetry.space_group_name_H-M   'P 1'
#
loop_
_entity.id
_entity.type
_entity.pdbx_description
1 polymer ?
#
loop_
_entity_poly.entity_id
_entity_poly.type
_entity_poly.pdbx_seq_one_letter_code
_entity_poly.pdbx_strand_id
1 'polypeptide(L)'
;MGRPQLHYTPEEKQAANRAKSKRHYERYKLFTHKGTQVRRIRAKNTVQVLLLPFPEHTTNFTSQSISYWCKRVAAIQDKLRQCTAPSSNAYVAGLYDKFMKTADEALIDRAVAKVQSFRKQLLDCEHNILQLAGVGKALDAVHEIVCEVGMIIKCLEEILCLAMTDISELVNMHEQKQLLYQI
;
A
#
# COMPACT_ATOMS: atom_id res chain seq x y z
N MET A 1 -22.25 22.71 27.16
CA MET A 1 -20.80 22.56 26.96
C MET A 1 -20.09 23.30 28.09
N GLY A 2 -19.42 22.57 28.99
CA GLY A 2 -18.74 23.19 30.14
C GLY A 2 -17.48 23.96 29.69
N ARG A 3 -17.20 25.09 30.34
CA ARG A 3 -16.02 25.93 30.06
C ARG A 3 -14.73 25.16 30.42
N PRO A 4 -13.67 25.20 29.60
CA PRO A 4 -12.41 24.54 29.92
C PRO A 4 -11.81 25.06 31.23
N GLN A 5 -11.49 24.16 32.16
CA GLN A 5 -10.78 24.50 33.39
C GLN A 5 -9.27 24.61 33.10
N LEU A 6 -8.67 25.72 33.48
CA LEU A 6 -7.20 25.86 33.50
C LEU A 6 -6.65 25.22 34.78
N HIS A 7 -5.69 24.31 34.62
CA HIS A 7 -4.94 23.69 35.72
C HIS A 7 -3.66 24.49 35.97
N TYR A 8 -3.50 25.03 37.17
CA TYR A 8 -2.38 25.93 37.48
C TYR A 8 -1.23 25.20 38.17
N THR A 9 -1.53 24.15 38.95
CA THR A 9 -0.50 23.37 39.65
C THR A 9 0.00 22.19 38.83
N PRO A 10 1.26 21.74 39.02
CA PRO A 10 1.80 20.57 38.32
C PRO A 10 1.04 19.28 38.68
N GLU A 11 0.56 19.16 39.91
CA GLU A 11 -0.23 18.02 40.37
C GLU A 11 -1.59 17.95 39.67
N GLU A 12 -2.28 19.08 39.53
CA GLU A 12 -3.55 19.17 38.79
C GLU A 12 -3.36 18.82 37.31
N LYS A 13 -2.28 19.32 36.69
CA LYS A 13 -1.95 18.99 35.29
C LYS A 13 -1.71 17.49 35.12
N GLN A 14 -1.01 16.86 36.07
CA GLN A 14 -0.75 15.42 36.02
C GLN A 14 -2.05 14.62 36.21
N ALA A 15 -2.91 15.01 37.15
CA ALA A 15 -4.21 14.37 37.36
C ALA A 15 -5.12 14.50 36.12
N ALA A 16 -5.15 15.69 35.50
CA ALA A 16 -5.92 15.94 34.28
C ALA A 16 -5.40 15.10 33.09
N ASN A 17 -4.09 14.98 32.92
CA ASN A 17 -3.49 14.13 31.91
C ASN A 17 -3.79 12.65 32.15
N ARG A 18 -3.73 12.17 33.40
CA ARG A 18 -4.12 10.79 33.74
C ARG A 18 -5.59 10.53 33.42
N ALA A 19 -6.48 11.47 33.75
CA ALA A 19 -7.91 11.36 33.44
C ALA A 19 -8.17 11.39 31.92
N LYS A 20 -7.48 12.25 31.18
CA LYS A 20 -7.54 12.31 29.71
C LYS A 20 -7.10 10.99 29.08
N SER A 21 -5.94 10.47 29.49
CA SER A 21 -5.42 9.19 28.99
C SER A 21 -6.33 8.02 29.33
N LYS A 22 -6.91 7.98 30.54
CA LYS A 22 -7.90 6.97 30.94
C LYS A 22 -9.12 6.99 30.03
N ARG A 23 -9.72 8.17 29.80
CA ARG A 23 -10.88 8.32 28.88
C ARG A 23 -10.55 7.90 27.45
N HIS A 24 -9.36 8.24 26.96
CA HIS A 24 -8.89 7.81 25.65
C HIS A 24 -8.79 6.28 25.57
N TYR A 25 -8.15 5.66 26.57
CA TYR A 25 -7.97 4.21 26.61
C TYR A 25 -9.31 3.46 26.69
N GLU A 26 -10.24 3.94 27.51
CA GLU A 26 -11.60 3.37 27.64
C GLU A 26 -12.39 3.45 26.32
N ARG A 27 -12.28 4.57 25.59
CA ARG A 27 -12.90 4.74 24.28
C ARG A 27 -12.36 3.73 23.24
N TYR A 28 -11.06 3.46 23.27
CA TYR A 28 -10.41 2.54 22.33
C TYR A 28 -10.43 1.06 22.75
N LYS A 29 -10.62 0.76 24.04
CA LYS A 29 -10.73 -0.62 24.56
C LYS A 29 -11.94 -1.38 23.97
N LEU A 30 -13.02 -0.67 23.64
CA LEU A 30 -14.19 -1.28 22.99
C LEU A 30 -13.95 -1.67 21.52
N PHE A 31 -12.97 -1.05 20.86
CA PHE A 31 -12.58 -1.39 19.48
C PHE A 31 -11.63 -2.59 19.40
N THR A 32 -10.79 -2.81 20.40
CA THR A 32 -9.80 -3.90 20.40
C THR A 32 -10.38 -5.28 20.74
N HIS A 33 -11.57 -5.37 21.34
CA HIS A 33 -12.21 -6.66 21.67
C HIS A 33 -12.98 -7.32 20.51
N LYS A 34 -13.18 -6.67 19.35
CA LYS A 34 -13.76 -7.31 18.16
C LYS A 34 -12.75 -8.06 17.29
N GLY A 35 -11.45 -7.99 17.60
CA GLY A 35 -10.36 -8.64 16.85
C GLY A 35 -9.82 -9.94 17.45
N THR A 36 -10.38 -10.43 18.57
CA THR A 36 -9.80 -11.53 19.36
C THR A 36 -10.52 -12.88 19.19
N GLN A 37 -11.16 -13.13 18.05
CA GLN A 37 -11.71 -14.47 17.72
C GLN A 37 -10.99 -15.20 16.58
N VAL A 38 -10.09 -14.53 15.83
CA VAL A 38 -9.41 -15.13 14.66
C VAL A 38 -8.04 -15.75 14.99
N ARG A 39 -7.56 -15.70 16.24
CA ARG A 39 -6.23 -16.22 16.64
C ARG A 39 -6.23 -17.49 17.51
N ARG A 40 -7.26 -18.33 17.45
CA ARG A 40 -7.29 -19.62 18.19
C ARG A 40 -6.85 -20.85 17.38
N ILE A 41 -6.39 -20.70 16.15
CA ILE A 41 -5.87 -21.81 15.33
C ILE A 41 -4.39 -21.59 15.00
N ARG A 42 -3.51 -21.67 16.02
CA ARG A 42 -2.07 -22.05 15.94
C ARG A 42 -1.36 -21.61 17.22
N ALA A 43 -1.51 -22.41 18.28
CA ALA A 43 -0.62 -22.33 19.43
C ALA A 43 -0.65 -23.64 20.22
N LYS A 44 -0.10 -24.70 19.62
CA LYS A 44 0.48 -25.81 20.38
C LYS A 44 1.96 -25.85 20.05
N ASN A 45 2.72 -24.98 20.73
CA ASN A 45 4.13 -25.14 21.09
C ASN A 45 4.58 -23.90 21.88
N THR A 46 4.23 -23.91 23.15
CA THR A 46 5.15 -23.87 24.30
C THR A 46 6.41 -22.99 24.19
N VAL A 47 6.34 -21.86 24.91
CA VAL A 47 7.35 -21.28 25.82
C VAL A 47 8.67 -20.75 25.22
N GLN A 48 8.75 -19.42 25.09
CA GLN A 48 9.63 -18.60 25.93
C GLN A 48 9.25 -17.13 25.82
N VAL A 49 8.91 -16.53 26.96
CA VAL A 49 8.77 -15.10 27.15
C VAL A 49 10.17 -14.50 27.14
N LEU A 50 10.60 -14.02 25.98
CA LEU A 50 11.73 -13.11 25.87
C LEU A 50 11.15 -11.74 25.51
N LEU A 51 11.40 -10.78 26.39
CA LEU A 51 11.24 -9.35 26.15
C LEU A 51 11.86 -9.02 24.79
N LEU A 52 11.03 -8.97 23.75
CA LEU A 52 11.46 -8.45 22.47
C LEU A 52 11.73 -6.95 22.67
N PRO A 53 12.94 -6.47 22.37
CA PRO A 53 13.20 -5.05 22.32
C PRO A 53 12.17 -4.44 21.39
N PHE A 54 11.61 -3.31 21.81
CA PHE A 54 10.95 -2.38 20.91
C PHE A 54 11.82 -2.31 19.63
N PRO A 55 11.29 -2.51 18.41
CA PRO A 55 12.11 -2.39 17.23
C PRO A 55 12.60 -0.94 17.22
N GLU A 56 13.85 -0.77 17.61
CA GLU A 56 14.63 0.38 17.24
C GLU A 56 14.50 0.42 15.73
N HIS A 57 13.71 1.38 15.24
CA HIS A 57 13.80 1.80 13.85
C HIS A 57 15.25 2.24 13.67
N THR A 58 16.08 1.27 13.30
CA THR A 58 17.37 1.46 12.68
C THR A 58 17.06 2.15 11.38
N THR A 59 16.85 3.46 11.48
CA THR A 59 17.01 4.38 10.38
C THR A 59 18.48 4.29 10.04
N ASN A 60 18.83 3.29 9.26
CA ASN A 60 19.98 3.33 8.37
C ASN A 60 19.71 4.49 7.44
N PHE A 61 19.90 5.72 7.94
CA PHE A 61 20.00 6.94 7.16
C PHE A 61 21.26 6.74 6.33
N THR A 62 21.10 6.00 5.24
CA THR A 62 22.03 6.10 4.14
C THR A 62 22.08 7.60 3.82
N SER A 63 23.29 8.17 3.81
CA SER A 63 23.55 9.59 3.51
C SER A 63 23.21 9.97 2.07
N GLN A 64 22.15 9.38 1.51
CA GLN A 64 21.67 9.57 0.18
C GLN A 64 20.79 10.82 0.17
N SER A 65 21.17 11.77 -0.69
CA SER A 65 20.45 13.02 -0.84
C SER A 65 19.09 12.80 -1.50
N ILE A 66 18.17 13.76 -1.33
CA ILE A 66 16.87 13.76 -2.02
C ILE A 66 17.04 13.61 -3.54
N SER A 67 18.08 14.23 -4.11
CA SER A 67 18.39 14.12 -5.55
C SER A 67 18.65 12.68 -5.99
N TYR A 68 19.30 11.85 -5.16
CA TYR A 68 19.51 10.43 -5.45
C TYR A 68 18.17 9.70 -5.58
N TRP A 69 17.25 9.92 -4.64
CA TRP A 69 15.93 9.29 -4.66
C TRP A 69 15.09 9.74 -5.85
N CYS A 70 15.10 11.03 -6.18
CA CYS A 70 14.43 11.53 -7.38
C CYS A 70 14.98 10.90 -8.67
N LYS A 71 16.31 10.76 -8.79
CA LYS A 71 16.94 10.06 -9.94
C LYS A 71 16.55 8.59 -9.99
N ARG A 72 16.44 7.93 -8.83
CA ARG A 72 16.01 6.53 -8.74
C ARG A 72 14.56 6.36 -9.18
N VAL A 73 13.67 7.27 -8.77
CA VAL A 73 12.26 7.27 -9.22
C VAL A 73 12.18 7.45 -10.72
N ALA A 74 12.91 8.41 -11.30
CA ALA A 74 12.95 8.60 -12.75
C ALA A 74 13.42 7.33 -13.48
N ALA A 75 14.47 6.67 -13.00
CA ALA A 75 14.94 5.41 -13.57
C ALA A 75 13.93 4.26 -13.46
N ILE A 76 13.14 4.21 -12.38
CA ILE A 76 12.04 3.24 -12.24
C ILE A 76 10.91 3.57 -13.22
N GLN A 77 10.56 4.84 -13.35
CA GLN A 77 9.53 5.31 -14.28
C GLN A 77 9.91 5.00 -15.73
N ASP A 78 11.17 5.20 -16.13
CA ASP A 78 11.64 4.86 -17.47
C ASP A 78 11.52 3.34 -17.74
N LYS A 79 11.89 2.50 -16.77
CA LYS A 79 11.72 1.04 -16.88
C LYS A 79 10.25 0.64 -16.94
N LEU A 80 9.39 1.28 -16.17
CA LEU A 80 7.95 1.07 -16.20
C LEU A 80 7.40 1.42 -17.59
N ARG A 81 7.76 2.59 -18.13
CA ARG A 81 7.36 3.04 -19.47
C ARG A 81 7.84 2.11 -20.57
N GLN A 82 9.07 1.60 -20.47
CA GLN A 82 9.56 0.59 -21.41
C GLN A 82 8.76 -0.71 -21.35
N CYS A 83 8.29 -1.11 -20.17
CA CYS A 83 7.46 -2.31 -20.01
C CYS A 83 6.01 -2.10 -20.45
N THR A 84 5.50 -0.88 -20.33
CA THR A 84 4.09 -0.52 -20.56
C THR A 84 3.85 0.20 -21.88
N ALA A 85 4.88 0.40 -22.71
CA ALA A 85 4.74 1.06 -24.00
C ALA A 85 3.77 0.29 -24.94
N PRO A 86 2.91 0.99 -25.70
CA PRO A 86 2.83 2.45 -25.87
C PRO A 86 2.02 3.20 -24.79
N SER A 87 1.15 2.51 -24.04
CA SER A 87 0.42 3.07 -22.90
C SER A 87 0.06 1.96 -21.90
N SER A 88 -0.11 2.32 -20.63
CA SER A 88 -0.53 1.41 -19.57
C SER A 88 -1.77 0.58 -19.93
N ASN A 89 -2.75 1.20 -20.59
CA ASN A 89 -3.96 0.53 -21.06
C ASN A 89 -3.69 -0.40 -22.26
N ALA A 90 -2.83 0.01 -23.21
CA ALA A 90 -2.43 -0.83 -24.33
C ALA A 90 -1.61 -2.05 -23.87
N TYR A 91 -0.81 -1.90 -22.82
CA TYR A 91 -0.13 -3.01 -22.17
C TYR A 91 -1.10 -4.02 -21.59
N VAL A 92 -2.10 -3.58 -20.82
CA VAL A 92 -3.14 -4.46 -20.26
C VAL A 92 -3.97 -5.12 -21.36
N ALA A 93 -4.41 -4.37 -22.37
CA ALA A 93 -5.13 -4.92 -23.52
C ALA A 93 -4.32 -5.98 -24.26
N GLY A 94 -3.02 -5.76 -24.47
CA GLY A 94 -2.14 -6.73 -25.09
C GLY A 94 -1.93 -7.99 -24.25
N LEU A 95 -2.01 -7.91 -22.92
CA LEU A 95 -2.00 -9.08 -22.04
C LEU A 95 -3.33 -9.82 -22.08
N TYR A 96 -4.46 -9.09 -22.10
CA TYR A 96 -5.80 -9.66 -22.28
C TYR A 96 -5.90 -10.46 -23.59
N ASP A 97 -5.48 -9.89 -24.72
CA ASP A 97 -5.52 -10.55 -26.02
C ASP A 97 -4.66 -11.83 -26.05
N LYS A 98 -3.51 -11.80 -25.36
CA LYS A 98 -2.65 -12.98 -25.23
C LYS A 98 -3.29 -14.03 -24.35
N PHE A 99 -3.83 -13.63 -23.20
CA PHE A 99 -4.56 -14.50 -22.31
C PHE A 99 -5.72 -15.19 -23.01
N MET A 100 -6.53 -14.46 -23.79
CA MET A 100 -7.65 -15.04 -24.55
C MET A 100 -7.20 -16.04 -25.62
N LYS A 101 -5.97 -15.91 -26.15
CA LYS A 101 -5.42 -16.85 -27.13
C LYS A 101 -4.77 -18.07 -26.50
N THR A 102 -4.12 -17.92 -25.35
CA THR A 102 -3.31 -18.99 -24.74
C THR A 102 -3.97 -19.65 -23.53
N ALA A 103 -4.99 -19.02 -22.93
CA ALA A 103 -5.59 -19.36 -21.65
C ALA A 103 -4.56 -19.57 -20.51
N ASP A 104 -3.42 -18.85 -20.59
CA ASP A 104 -2.32 -18.98 -19.62
C ASP A 104 -2.47 -17.93 -18.51
N GLU A 105 -3.03 -18.33 -17.37
CA GLU A 105 -3.16 -17.48 -16.17
C GLU A 105 -1.79 -17.01 -15.65
N ALA A 106 -0.76 -17.85 -15.78
CA ALA A 106 0.59 -17.53 -15.32
C ALA A 106 1.20 -16.35 -16.09
N LEU A 107 0.67 -16.02 -17.28
CA LEU A 107 1.04 -14.82 -18.02
C LEU A 107 0.65 -13.55 -17.25
N ILE A 108 -0.57 -13.50 -16.71
CA ILE A 108 -1.05 -12.33 -15.97
C ILE A 108 -0.40 -12.28 -14.58
N ASP A 109 -0.24 -13.42 -13.89
CA ASP A 109 0.46 -13.47 -12.60
C ASP A 109 1.90 -12.95 -12.70
N ARG A 110 2.64 -13.36 -13.74
CA ARG A 110 3.99 -12.83 -13.99
C ARG A 110 3.98 -11.34 -14.25
N ALA A 111 2.98 -10.83 -14.96
CA ALA A 111 2.82 -9.40 -15.20
C ALA A 111 2.53 -8.64 -13.89
N VAL A 112 1.59 -9.13 -13.08
CA VAL A 112 1.27 -8.57 -11.76
C VAL A 112 2.51 -8.55 -10.86
N ALA A 113 3.23 -9.66 -10.74
CA ALA A 113 4.45 -9.75 -9.93
C ALA A 113 5.52 -8.75 -10.40
N LYS A 114 5.69 -8.59 -11.71
CA LYS A 114 6.63 -7.62 -12.29
C LYS A 114 6.23 -6.19 -11.95
N VAL A 115 4.97 -5.82 -12.13
CA VAL A 115 4.47 -4.46 -11.83
C VAL A 115 4.49 -4.17 -10.31
N GLN A 116 4.14 -5.15 -9.48
CA GLN A 116 4.26 -5.06 -8.02
C GLN A 116 5.70 -4.81 -7.56
N SER A 117 6.70 -5.37 -8.25
CA SER A 117 8.10 -5.11 -7.94
C SER A 117 8.50 -3.64 -8.14
N PHE A 118 7.91 -2.96 -9.14
CA PHE A 118 8.09 -1.51 -9.34
C PHE A 118 7.39 -0.73 -8.25
N ARG A 119 6.14 -1.09 -7.91
CA ARG A 119 5.38 -0.44 -6.84
C ARG A 119 6.14 -0.48 -5.51
N LYS A 120 6.69 -1.65 -5.14
CA LYS A 120 7.48 -1.80 -3.91
C LYS A 120 8.67 -0.84 -3.90
N GLN A 121 9.44 -0.79 -4.98
CA GLN A 121 10.59 0.11 -5.10
C GLN A 121 10.18 1.59 -5.04
N LEU A 122 9.04 1.96 -5.62
CA LEU A 122 8.53 3.33 -5.57
C LEU A 122 8.06 3.71 -4.17
N LEU A 123 7.36 2.82 -3.45
CA LEU A 123 6.97 3.02 -2.06
C LEU A 123 8.19 3.19 -1.14
N ASP A 124 9.25 2.41 -1.37
CA ASP A 124 10.50 2.59 -0.65
C ASP A 124 11.10 3.98 -0.93
N CYS A 125 11.08 4.44 -2.18
CA CYS A 125 11.54 5.80 -2.54
C CYS A 125 10.66 6.89 -1.91
N GLU A 126 9.33 6.73 -1.96
CA GLU A 126 8.34 7.65 -1.38
C GLU A 126 8.58 7.81 0.12
N HIS A 127 8.78 6.69 0.83
CA HIS A 127 9.10 6.71 2.25
C HIS A 127 10.39 7.48 2.54
N ASN A 128 11.47 7.23 1.80
CA ASN A 128 12.74 7.92 2.01
C ASN A 128 12.65 9.42 1.67
N ILE A 129 11.90 9.79 0.63
CA ILE A 129 11.67 11.20 0.27
C ILE A 129 10.85 11.89 1.36
N LEU A 130 9.81 11.25 1.88
CA LEU A 130 9.01 11.79 2.99
C LEU A 130 9.87 12.05 4.24
N GLN A 131 10.78 11.13 4.57
CA GLN A 131 11.68 11.30 5.73
C GLN A 131 12.69 12.44 5.54
N LEU A 132 13.19 12.66 4.32
CA LEU A 132 14.23 13.66 4.05
C LEU A 132 13.69 15.06 3.73
N ALA A 133 12.60 15.14 2.98
CA ALA A 133 12.04 16.38 2.44
C ALA A 133 10.70 16.79 3.06
N GLY A 134 10.05 15.88 3.78
CA GLY A 134 8.69 16.08 4.27
C GLY A 134 7.64 16.03 3.15
N VAL A 135 6.48 16.63 3.43
CA VAL A 135 5.37 16.74 2.46
C VAL A 135 5.67 17.89 1.49
N GLY A 136 5.66 17.62 0.19
CA GLY A 136 5.87 18.63 -0.85
C GLY A 136 5.89 18.06 -2.27
N LYS A 137 6.23 18.90 -3.25
CA LYS A 137 6.14 18.58 -4.69
C LYS A 137 6.89 17.31 -5.10
N ALA A 138 8.03 17.03 -4.46
CA ALA A 138 8.80 15.83 -4.76
C ALA A 138 8.04 14.57 -4.34
N LEU A 139 7.38 14.58 -3.18
CA LEU A 139 6.55 13.48 -2.72
C LEU A 139 5.33 13.30 -3.62
N ASP A 140 4.64 14.39 -3.96
CA ASP A 140 3.46 14.37 -4.84
C ASP A 140 3.77 13.74 -6.20
N ALA A 141 4.92 14.09 -6.79
CA ALA A 141 5.36 13.54 -8.07
C ALA A 141 5.63 12.02 -7.99
N VAL A 142 6.20 11.52 -6.90
CA VAL A 142 6.37 10.05 -6.72
C VAL A 142 5.03 9.38 -6.49
N HIS A 143 4.17 10.00 -5.70
CA HIS A 143 2.85 9.48 -5.36
C HIS A 143 1.98 9.29 -6.61
N GLU A 144 2.02 10.23 -7.55
CA GLU A 144 1.31 10.12 -8.84
C GLU A 144 1.73 8.86 -9.61
N ILE A 145 3.04 8.57 -9.67
CA ILE A 145 3.57 7.37 -10.33
C ILE A 145 3.16 6.10 -9.57
N VAL A 146 3.16 6.13 -8.23
CA VAL A 146 2.70 5.01 -7.39
C VAL A 146 1.22 4.70 -7.67
N CYS A 147 0.40 5.73 -7.80
CA CYS A 147 -1.01 5.61 -8.17
C CYS A 147 -1.19 5.02 -9.56
N GLU A 148 -0.43 5.48 -10.56
CA GLU A 148 -0.46 4.93 -11.92
C GLU A 148 -0.15 3.42 -11.92
N VAL A 149 0.95 3.02 -11.27
CA VAL A 149 1.33 1.61 -11.12
C VAL A 149 0.24 0.82 -10.38
N GLY A 150 -0.37 1.43 -9.37
CA GLY A 150 -1.49 0.85 -8.63
C GLY A 150 -2.71 0.58 -9.52
N MET A 151 -3.01 1.47 -10.45
CA MET A 151 -4.10 1.28 -11.42
C MET A 151 -3.82 0.11 -12.36
N ILE A 152 -2.60 -0.01 -12.89
CA ILE A 152 -2.21 -1.13 -13.73
C ILE A 152 -2.42 -2.47 -13.01
N ILE A 153 -1.96 -2.56 -11.75
CA ILE A 153 -2.14 -3.78 -10.95
C ILE A 153 -3.62 -4.12 -10.79
N LYS A 154 -4.46 -3.13 -10.45
CA LYS A 154 -5.90 -3.34 -10.30
C LYS A 154 -6.55 -3.85 -11.59
N CYS A 155 -6.19 -3.29 -12.75
CA CYS A 155 -6.73 -3.74 -14.03
C CYS A 155 -6.33 -5.20 -14.32
N LEU A 156 -5.09 -5.59 -14.01
CA LEU A 156 -4.65 -6.98 -14.19
C LEU A 156 -5.32 -7.95 -13.21
N GLU A 157 -5.48 -7.53 -11.95
CA GLU A 157 -6.17 -8.30 -10.92
C GLU A 157 -7.67 -8.45 -11.25
N GLU A 158 -8.31 -7.44 -11.84
CA GLU A 158 -9.69 -7.52 -12.32
C GLU A 158 -9.85 -8.60 -13.41
N ILE A 159 -8.97 -8.59 -14.42
CA ILE A 159 -8.99 -9.61 -15.49
C ILE A 159 -8.82 -11.01 -14.90
N LEU A 160 -7.86 -11.21 -13.97
CA LEU A 160 -7.66 -12.50 -13.29
C LEU A 160 -8.89 -12.93 -12.49
N CYS A 161 -9.47 -12.02 -11.69
CA CYS A 161 -10.65 -12.33 -10.88
C CYS A 161 -11.83 -12.77 -11.76
N LEU A 162 -12.09 -12.06 -12.86
CA LEU A 162 -13.15 -12.39 -13.79
C LEU A 162 -12.87 -13.70 -14.53
N ALA A 163 -11.62 -13.91 -14.98
CA ALA A 163 -11.21 -15.15 -15.65
C ALA A 163 -11.40 -16.40 -14.76
N MET A 164 -11.10 -16.30 -13.46
CA MET A 164 -11.29 -17.40 -12.51
C MET A 164 -12.77 -17.66 -12.16
N THR A 165 -13.65 -16.67 -12.37
CA THR A 165 -15.07 -16.76 -12.00
C THR A 165 -15.92 -17.21 -13.19
N ASP A 166 -15.90 -16.43 -14.27
CA ASP A 166 -16.60 -16.74 -15.53
C ASP A 166 -15.94 -16.02 -16.71
N ILE A 167 -15.34 -16.79 -17.62
CA ILE A 167 -14.72 -16.28 -18.85
C ILE A 167 -15.75 -15.60 -19.75
N SER A 168 -17.01 -16.05 -19.72
CA SER A 168 -18.10 -15.47 -20.52
C SER A 168 -18.45 -14.06 -20.04
N GLU A 169 -18.47 -13.85 -18.72
CA GLU A 169 -18.66 -12.54 -18.10
C GLU A 169 -17.51 -11.60 -18.46
N LEU A 170 -16.26 -12.09 -18.41
CA LEU A 170 -15.08 -11.32 -18.81
C LEU A 170 -15.17 -10.84 -20.27
N VAL A 171 -15.57 -11.71 -21.20
CA VAL A 171 -15.74 -11.34 -22.62
C VAL A 171 -16.85 -10.31 -22.79
N ASN A 172 -17.99 -10.50 -22.11
CA ASN A 172 -19.11 -9.56 -22.17
C ASN A 172 -18.72 -8.16 -21.62
N MET A 173 -18.02 -8.11 -20.47
CA MET A 173 -17.52 -6.85 -19.91
C MET A 173 -16.50 -6.16 -20.84
N HIS A 174 -15.65 -6.93 -21.51
CA HIS A 174 -14.70 -6.42 -22.50
C HIS A 174 -15.41 -5.78 -23.71
N GLU A 175 -16.44 -6.45 -24.24
CA GLU A 175 -17.24 -5.94 -25.37
C GLU A 175 -18.02 -4.68 -25.00
N GLN A 176 -18.51 -4.60 -23.77
CA GLN A 176 -19.23 -3.45 -23.23
C GLN A 176 -18.32 -2.28 -22.80
N LYS A 177 -16.99 -2.42 -22.93
CA LYS A 177 -16.00 -1.43 -22.47
C LYS A 177 -16.10 -1.10 -20.97
N GLN A 178 -16.41 -2.10 -20.16
CA GLN A 178 -16.61 -1.92 -18.71
C GLN A 178 -15.37 -2.26 -17.87
N LEU A 179 -14.31 -2.79 -18.50
CA LEU A 179 -13.07 -3.11 -17.79
C LEU A 179 -12.31 -1.83 -17.43
N LEU A 180 -11.64 -1.82 -16.27
CA LEU A 180 -10.99 -0.62 -15.72
C LEU A 180 -9.95 0.03 -16.64
N TYR A 181 -9.34 -0.73 -17.55
CA TYR A 181 -8.36 -0.19 -18.50
C TYR A 181 -8.99 0.41 -19.77
N GLN A 182 -10.30 0.26 -19.98
CA GLN A 182 -11.05 0.76 -21.16
C GLN A 182 -11.83 2.05 -20.89
N ILE A 183 -11.92 2.46 -19.61
CA ILE A 183 -12.55 3.72 -19.14
C ILE A 183 -11.53 4.86 -19.24
#